data_AF-A0A531LVD8-F1
#
_entry.id   AF-A0A531LVD8-F1
#
_cell.length_a   1.000
_cell.length_b   1.000
_cell.length_c   1.000
_cell.angle_alpha   90.00
_cell.angle_beta   90.00
_cell.angle_gamma   90.00
#
_symmetry.space_group_name_H-M   'P 1'
#
loop_
_entity.id
_entity.type
_entity.pdbx_description
1 polymer ?
#
loop_
_entity_poly.entity_id
_entity_poly.type
_entity_poly.pdbx_seq_one_letter_code
_entity_poly.pdbx_strand_id
1 'polypeptide(L)'
;MTDTSQPNTRAARPTRVNLLWIGLPLTVLAIAIAWLLSSDPLSSFRNGAPPVENITFERTILGTDGIRVLVRAGGSEPMTIAQVQVDDAYWQFTQDPPGPIARGS
;
A
#
# COMPACT_ATOMS: atom_id res chain seq x y z
N MET A 1 5.04 -15.03 -79.32
CA MET A 1 3.94 -14.29 -78.67
C MET A 1 3.75 -14.92 -77.30
N THR A 2 4.03 -14.17 -76.25
CA THR A 2 3.90 -14.51 -74.83
C THR A 2 2.52 -15.07 -74.49
N ASP A 3 2.45 -16.08 -73.62
CA ASP A 3 1.40 -16.04 -72.62
C ASP A 3 1.87 -16.56 -71.27
N THR A 4 1.40 -15.86 -70.25
CA THR A 4 1.99 -15.70 -68.93
C THR A 4 1.18 -16.53 -67.96
N SER A 5 1.73 -17.63 -67.44
CA SER A 5 1.09 -18.35 -66.34
C SER A 5 1.31 -17.59 -65.04
N GLN A 6 0.47 -16.59 -64.77
CA GLN A 6 0.34 -15.97 -63.44
C GLN A 6 -0.31 -16.96 -62.47
N PRO A 7 0.31 -17.29 -61.32
CA PRO A 7 -0.39 -17.99 -60.26
C PRO A 7 -1.37 -17.03 -59.59
N ASN A 8 -2.66 -17.33 -59.71
CA ASN A 8 -3.75 -16.65 -59.02
C ASN A 8 -3.62 -16.85 -57.50
N THR A 9 -3.07 -15.87 -56.79
CA THR A 9 -3.12 -15.80 -55.32
C THR A 9 -4.54 -15.41 -54.88
N ARG A 10 -5.42 -16.40 -54.69
CA ARG A 10 -6.68 -16.17 -53.97
C ARG A 10 -6.34 -15.75 -52.54
N ALA A 11 -6.57 -14.47 -52.22
CA ALA A 11 -6.55 -14.00 -50.84
C ALA A 11 -7.55 -14.82 -50.02
N ALA A 12 -7.05 -15.68 -49.14
CA ALA A 12 -7.87 -16.52 -48.27
C ALA A 12 -8.66 -15.60 -47.32
N ARG A 13 -9.99 -15.58 -47.47
CA ARG A 13 -10.89 -14.85 -46.58
C ARG A 13 -10.73 -15.44 -45.18
N PRO A 14 -10.33 -14.67 -44.16
CA PRO A 14 -10.13 -15.23 -42.84
C PRO A 14 -11.44 -15.85 -42.36
N THR A 15 -11.44 -17.16 -42.18
CA THR A 15 -12.57 -17.90 -41.65
C THR A 15 -12.88 -17.34 -40.26
N ARG A 16 -14.16 -17.15 -39.92
CA ARG A 16 -14.59 -16.55 -38.63
C ARG A 16 -13.91 -17.16 -37.41
N VAL A 17 -13.55 -18.44 -37.50
CA VAL A 17 -12.75 -19.19 -36.52
C VAL A 17 -11.39 -18.52 -36.27
N ASN A 18 -10.64 -18.12 -37.31
CA ASN A 18 -9.34 -17.47 -37.18
C ASN A 18 -9.43 -16.09 -36.49
N LEU A 19 -10.53 -15.37 -36.72
CA LEU A 19 -10.79 -14.08 -36.06
C LEU A 19 -11.14 -14.27 -34.59
N LEU A 20 -11.90 -15.33 -34.26
CA LEU A 20 -12.20 -15.70 -32.87
C LEU A 20 -10.94 -16.12 -32.10
N TRP A 21 -10.03 -16.85 -32.75
CA TRP A 21 -8.75 -17.25 -32.16
C TRP A 21 -7.83 -16.08 -31.81
N ILE A 22 -7.95 -14.94 -32.49
CA ILE A 22 -7.20 -13.71 -32.16
C ILE A 22 -7.99 -12.83 -31.16
N GLY A 23 -9.32 -12.74 -31.32
CA GLY A 23 -10.17 -11.92 -30.46
C GLY A 23 -10.30 -12.44 -29.03
N LEU A 24 -10.34 -13.76 -28.86
CA LEU A 24 -10.46 -14.42 -27.56
C LEU A 24 -9.28 -14.07 -26.62
N PRO A 25 -7.99 -14.29 -26.98
CA PRO A 25 -6.88 -13.96 -26.09
C PRO A 25 -6.80 -12.47 -25.77
N LEU A 26 -7.14 -11.59 -26.73
CA LEU A 26 -7.18 -10.14 -26.49
C LEU A 26 -8.28 -9.75 -25.50
N THR A 27 -9.44 -10.39 -25.59
CA THR A 27 -10.56 -10.12 -24.68
C THR A 27 -10.24 -10.61 -23.27
N VAL A 28 -9.66 -11.81 -23.15
CA VAL A 28 -9.19 -12.33 -21.85
C VAL A 28 -8.12 -11.42 -21.26
N LEU A 29 -7.16 -10.94 -22.06
CA LEU A 29 -6.15 -10.00 -21.61
C LEU A 29 -6.77 -8.67 -21.14
N ALA A 30 -7.73 -8.11 -21.89
CA ALA A 30 -8.41 -6.88 -21.51
C ALA A 30 -9.18 -7.02 -20.19
N ILE A 31 -9.86 -8.15 -19.99
CA ILE A 31 -10.55 -8.46 -18.72
C ILE A 31 -9.53 -8.56 -17.57
N ALA A 32 -8.42 -9.26 -17.77
CA ALA A 32 -7.38 -9.39 -16.75
C ALA A 32 -6.76 -8.04 -16.37
N ILE A 33 -6.50 -7.16 -17.35
CA ILE A 33 -6.01 -5.80 -17.11
C ILE A 33 -7.06 -4.98 -16.36
N ALA A 34 -8.33 -4.99 -16.78
CA ALA A 34 -9.40 -4.28 -16.11
C ALA A 34 -9.58 -4.75 -14.66
N TRP A 35 -9.49 -6.06 -14.43
CA TRP A 35 -9.53 -6.65 -13.10
C TRP A 35 -8.33 -6.19 -12.24
N LEU A 36 -7.11 -6.20 -12.79
CA LEU A 36 -5.91 -5.76 -12.09
C LEU A 36 -5.99 -4.28 -11.68
N LEU A 37 -6.47 -3.42 -12.58
CA LEU A 37 -6.60 -1.98 -12.32
C LEU A 37 -7.73 -1.65 -11.33
N SER A 38 -8.80 -2.45 -11.29
CA SER A 38 -9.94 -2.22 -10.39
C SER A 38 -9.77 -2.83 -9.00
N SER A 39 -9.12 -3.99 -8.90
CA SER A 39 -8.90 -4.67 -7.62
C SER A 39 -7.68 -4.17 -6.86
N ASP A 40 -6.78 -3.45 -7.53
CA ASP A 40 -5.57 -2.86 -6.97
C ASP A 40 -4.81 -3.79 -6.01
N PRO A 41 -4.47 -5.02 -6.44
CA PRO A 41 -3.92 -6.05 -5.57
C PRO A 41 -2.49 -5.74 -5.10
N LEU A 42 -1.86 -4.71 -5.66
CA LEU A 42 -0.53 -4.24 -5.28
C LEU A 42 -0.57 -3.14 -4.20
N SER A 43 -1.75 -2.74 -3.75
CA SER A 43 -1.93 -1.74 -2.68
C SER A 43 -1.21 -2.10 -1.37
N SER A 44 -1.14 -3.38 -1.04
CA SER A 44 -0.41 -3.87 0.14
C SER A 44 1.10 -3.59 0.10
N PHE A 45 1.69 -3.37 -1.09
CA PHE A 45 3.10 -2.99 -1.22
C PHE A 45 3.33 -1.48 -1.10
N ARG A 46 2.27 -0.67 -1.25
CA ARG A 46 2.34 0.78 -1.08
C ARG A 46 2.10 1.20 0.37
N ASN A 47 1.34 0.40 1.11
CA ASN A 47 1.36 0.41 2.56
C ASN A 47 2.73 -0.13 2.96
N GLY A 48 3.64 0.71 3.44
CA GLY A 48 4.96 0.27 3.88
C GLY A 48 4.87 -0.79 5.00
N ALA A 49 6.00 -1.10 5.63
CA ALA A 49 5.95 -1.83 6.89
C ALA A 49 4.95 -1.14 7.84
N PRO A 50 4.08 -1.89 8.55
CA PRO A 50 3.15 -1.30 9.51
C PRO A 50 3.87 -0.27 10.41
N PRO A 51 3.24 0.87 10.73
CA PRO A 51 3.88 1.90 11.54
C PRO A 51 4.44 1.27 12.81
N VAL A 52 5.75 1.42 13.02
CA VAL A 52 6.39 0.83 14.19
C VAL A 52 5.95 1.64 15.41
N GLU A 53 5.17 1.02 16.30
CA GLU A 53 4.74 1.60 17.57
C GLU A 53 5.89 1.59 18.58
N ASN A 54 6.89 2.44 18.35
CA ASN A 54 8.05 2.55 19.22
C ASN A 54 8.07 3.93 19.89
N ILE A 55 8.13 3.95 21.22
CA ILE A 55 8.28 5.17 22.01
C ILE A 55 9.62 5.13 22.74
N THR A 56 10.40 6.20 22.61
CA THR A 56 11.67 6.33 23.31
C THR A 56 11.51 7.27 24.49
N PHE A 57 11.94 6.83 25.66
CA PHE A 57 12.02 7.64 26.87
C PHE A 57 13.34 8.41 26.85
N GLU A 58 13.27 9.73 26.68
CA GLU A 58 14.46 10.58 26.63
C GLU A 58 14.91 11.03 28.01
N ARG A 59 13.94 11.35 28.86
CA ARG A 59 14.19 11.84 30.21
C ARG A 59 13.05 11.42 31.13
N THR A 60 13.41 10.96 32.31
CA THR A 60 12.46 10.66 33.38
C THR A 60 12.88 11.42 34.63
N ILE A 61 11.92 12.12 35.24
CA ILE A 61 12.10 12.87 36.48
C ILE A 61 11.07 12.36 37.48
N LEU A 62 11.54 11.85 38.62
CA LEU A 62 10.71 11.61 39.78
C LEU A 62 10.77 12.86 40.67
N GLY A 63 9.65 13.57 40.74
CA GLY A 63 9.47 14.73 41.60
C GLY A 63 8.49 14.44 42.72
N THR A 64 8.37 15.39 43.65
CA THR A 64 7.38 15.34 44.72
C THR A 64 5.94 15.48 44.20
N ASP A 65 5.79 16.04 43.00
CA ASP A 65 4.56 16.24 42.24
C ASP A 65 4.16 15.05 41.35
N GLY A 66 5.03 14.04 41.22
CA GLY A 66 4.79 12.84 40.42
C GLY A 66 5.91 12.52 39.45
N ILE A 67 5.57 11.79 38.38
CA ILE A 67 6.51 11.33 37.35
C ILE A 67 6.34 12.21 36.11
N ARG A 68 7.45 12.85 35.67
CA ARG A 68 7.50 13.58 34.41
C ARG A 68 8.41 12.87 33.43
N VAL A 69 7.91 12.64 32.22
CA VAL A 69 8.60 11.88 31.18
C VAL A 69 8.63 12.69 29.90
N LEU A 70 9.82 12.83 29.32
CA LEU A 70 10.00 13.29 27.95
C LEU A 70 10.08 12.07 27.04
N VAL A 71 9.18 12.02 26.07
CA VAL A 71 9.06 10.90 25.13
C VAL A 71 9.22 11.39 23.70
N ARG A 72 9.68 10.49 22.83
CA ARG A 72 9.76 10.72 21.39
C ARG A 72 9.20 9.53 20.62
N ALA A 73 8.37 9.83 19.63
CA ALA A 73 7.87 8.82 18.70
C ALA A 73 9.00 8.34 17.77
N GLY A 74 9.20 7.02 17.75
CA GLY A 74 10.14 6.33 16.87
C GLY A 74 9.51 5.84 15.56
N GLY A 75 8.17 5.85 15.48
CA GLY A 75 7.41 5.47 14.29
C GLY A 75 7.56 6.45 13.12
N SER A 76 7.21 6.00 11.93
CA SER A 76 7.15 6.83 10.72
C SER A 76 5.91 7.73 10.66
N GLU A 77 4.87 7.39 11.43
CA GLU A 77 3.61 8.12 11.53
C GLU A 77 3.45 8.74 12.93
N PRO A 78 2.67 9.83 13.07
CA PRO A 78 2.39 10.43 14.37
C PRO A 78 1.73 9.44 15.33
N MET A 79 2.21 9.40 16.58
CA MET A 79 1.75 8.44 17.58
C MET A 79 0.92 9.12 18.67
N THR A 80 -0.07 8.41 19.23
CA THR A 80 -0.86 8.90 20.37
C THR A 80 -0.65 7.98 21.56
N ILE A 81 -0.46 8.54 22.75
CA ILE A 81 -0.46 7.76 23.98
C ILE A 81 -1.91 7.41 24.32
N ALA A 82 -2.27 6.14 24.22
CA ALA A 82 -3.61 5.68 24.54
C ALA A 82 -3.85 5.58 26.06
N GLN A 83 -2.81 5.17 26.80
CA GLN A 83 -2.90 4.89 28.23
C GLN A 83 -1.49 4.89 28.85
N VAL A 84 -1.40 5.24 30.12
CA VAL A 84 -0.18 5.11 30.93
C VAL A 84 -0.41 4.08 32.03
N GLN A 85 0.58 3.20 32.22
CA GLN A 85 0.61 2.24 33.32
C GLN A 85 1.84 2.45 34.20
N VAL A 86 1.64 2.31 35.50
CA VAL A 86 2.71 2.30 36.52
C VAL A 86 2.36 1.19 37.48
N ASP A 87 3.29 0.24 37.66
CA ASP A 87 3.11 -0.96 38.49
C ASP A 87 1.78 -1.70 38.19
N ASP A 88 1.54 -2.00 36.91
CA ASP A 88 0.34 -2.67 36.39
C ASP A 88 -1.00 -1.95 36.65
N ALA A 89 -0.98 -0.72 37.19
CA ALA A 89 -2.15 0.11 37.38
C ALA A 89 -2.29 1.17 36.28
N TYR A 90 -3.52 1.47 35.88
CA TYR A 90 -3.84 2.52 34.92
C TYR A 90 -3.88 3.89 35.60
N TRP A 91 -3.16 4.86 35.04
CA TRP A 91 -3.10 6.22 35.55
C TRP A 91 -3.61 7.24 34.53
N GLN A 92 -4.19 8.32 35.04
CA GLN A 92 -4.46 9.51 34.23
C GLN A 92 -3.13 10.21 33.94
N PHE A 93 -3.01 10.76 32.74
CA PHE A 93 -1.84 11.53 32.34
C PHE A 93 -2.28 12.79 31.61
N THR A 94 -1.40 13.79 31.63
CA THR A 94 -1.53 15.00 30.82
C THR A 94 -0.32 15.06 29.90
N GLN A 95 -0.56 15.35 28.62
CA GLN A 95 0.49 15.54 27.64
C GLN A 95 0.61 17.02 27.27
N ASP A 96 1.83 17.52 27.27
CA ASP A 96 2.17 18.87 26.81
C ASP A 96 3.37 18.77 25.85
N PRO A 97 3.23 19.18 24.57
CA PRO A 97 2.01 19.68 23.93
C PRO A 97 0.93 18.59 23.74
N PRO A 98 -0.36 18.94 23.72
CA PRO A 98 -1.43 17.99 23.45
C PRO A 98 -1.44 17.57 21.97
N GLY A 99 -1.86 16.32 21.71
CA GLY A 99 -2.06 15.78 20.36
C GLY A 99 -1.06 14.71 19.96
N PRO A 100 -1.01 14.32 18.67
CA PRO A 100 -0.08 13.28 18.22
C PRO A 100 1.38 13.71 18.34
N ILE A 101 2.22 12.78 18.79
CA ILE A 101 3.67 12.95 18.91
C ILE A 101 4.29 12.68 17.54
N ALA A 102 4.90 13.71 16.95
CA ALA A 102 5.58 13.60 15.67
C ALA A 102 6.93 12.89 15.82
N ARG A 103 7.41 12.30 14.72
CA ARG A 103 8.74 11.71 14.68
C ARG A 103 9.81 12.80 14.86
N GLY A 104 10.64 12.67 15.89
CA GLY A 104 11.80 13.55 16.11
C GLY A 104 11.47 14.94 16.66
N SER A 105 10.29 15.14 17.23
CA SER A 105 9.95 16.33 18.02
C SER A 105 10.70 16.40 19.35
#